data_AF-A0A6V8NTF1-F1
#
_entry.id   AF-A0A6V8NTF1-F1
#
_cell.length_a   1.000
_cell.length_b   1.000
_cell.length_c   1.000
_cell.angle_alpha   90.00
_cell.angle_beta   90.00
_cell.angle_gamma   90.00
#
_symmetry.space_group_name_H-M   'P 1'
#
loop_
_entity.id
_entity.type
_entity.pdbx_description
1 polymer ?
#
loop_
_entity_poly.entity_id
_entity_poly.type
_entity_poly.pdbx_seq_one_letter_code
_entity_poly.pdbx_strand_id
1 'polypeptide(L)'
;MAEIRTGTCSWTDRTLLESKTFYPPGLKSAEGRLKFYAQHFNTVEVDSTFYALPARRNAELWAERTPPDFIFHIKAFGLLTQHSVEVARLPRLLREMLPPDKRELRLLKDPPAEIRDLAFQMFADALLPLYEKGKLGVVLFQFPPFFVPRPESLNYLEQCQKMLAHYPLAIEF
;
A
#
# COMPACT_ATOMS: atom_id res chain seq x y z
N MET A 1 0.49 6.50 -29.13
CA MET A 1 -0.48 7.20 -28.24
C MET A 1 -0.18 6.78 -26.82
N ALA A 2 -0.29 7.69 -25.85
CA ALA A 2 -0.15 7.33 -24.44
C ALA A 2 -1.41 6.57 -23.97
N GLU A 3 -1.24 5.56 -23.13
CA GLU A 3 -2.33 4.82 -22.51
C GLU A 3 -2.82 5.58 -21.27
N ILE A 4 -4.14 5.78 -21.15
CA ILE A 4 -4.76 6.42 -19.98
C ILE A 4 -5.63 5.38 -19.28
N ARG A 5 -5.41 5.21 -17.98
CA ARG A 5 -6.19 4.32 -17.11
C ARG A 5 -6.90 5.15 -16.05
N THR A 6 -8.17 4.82 -15.80
CA THR A 6 -9.00 5.52 -14.82
C THR A 6 -9.54 4.52 -13.82
N GLY A 7 -9.50 4.87 -12.55
CA GLY A 7 -9.96 4.04 -11.43
C GLY A 7 -10.24 4.92 -10.22
N THR A 8 -10.30 4.29 -9.05
CA THR A 8 -10.59 4.94 -7.76
C THR A 8 -9.50 4.60 -6.74
N CYS A 9 -9.42 5.40 -5.68
CA CYS A 9 -8.73 5.02 -4.46
C CYS A 9 -9.63 4.06 -3.68
N SER A 10 -9.28 2.78 -3.70
CA SER A 10 -10.07 1.65 -3.17
C SER A 10 -11.32 1.26 -3.99
N TRP A 11 -11.63 -0.05 -3.97
CA TRP A 11 -12.89 -0.66 -4.44
C TRP A 11 -13.80 -1.07 -3.26
N THR A 12 -13.39 -0.76 -2.04
CA THR A 12 -14.21 -0.97 -0.83
C THR A 12 -14.28 0.30 0.00
N ASP A 13 -14.06 1.46 -0.62
CA ASP A 13 -14.26 2.74 0.04
C ASP A 13 -15.69 2.84 0.60
N ARG A 14 -15.81 3.44 1.79
CA ARG A 14 -17.08 3.52 2.49
C ARG A 14 -18.14 4.28 1.69
N THR A 15 -17.77 5.37 1.02
CA THR A 15 -18.71 6.19 0.26
C THR A 15 -19.21 5.44 -0.97
N LEU A 16 -18.32 4.69 -1.64
CA LEU A 16 -18.67 3.81 -2.75
C LEU A 16 -19.66 2.73 -2.30
N LEU A 17 -19.42 2.11 -1.14
CA LEU A 17 -20.29 1.07 -0.60
C LEU A 17 -21.65 1.61 -0.13
N GLU A 18 -21.67 2.76 0.53
CA GLU A 18 -22.88 3.40 1.05
C GLU A 18 -23.75 4.00 -0.05
N SER A 19 -23.18 4.33 -1.22
CA SER A 19 -23.94 4.80 -2.39
C SER A 19 -25.03 3.83 -2.83
N LYS A 20 -24.79 2.51 -2.69
CA LYS A 20 -25.66 1.43 -3.18
C LYS A 20 -26.02 1.54 -4.67
N THR A 21 -25.28 2.34 -5.45
CA THR A 21 -25.52 2.54 -6.88
C THR A 21 -24.54 1.78 -7.77
N PHE A 22 -23.30 1.58 -7.30
CA PHE A 22 -22.26 0.93 -8.10
C PHE A 22 -22.34 -0.60 -8.02
N TYR A 23 -22.42 -1.17 -6.81
CA TYR A 23 -22.44 -2.63 -6.62
C TYR A 23 -23.86 -3.20 -6.69
N PRO A 24 -24.07 -4.39 -7.30
CA PRO A 24 -25.35 -5.07 -7.30
C PRO A 24 -25.87 -5.34 -5.87
N PRO A 25 -27.19 -5.29 -5.65
CA PRO A 25 -27.78 -5.64 -4.36
C PRO A 25 -27.33 -7.03 -3.89
N GLY A 26 -26.92 -7.13 -2.62
CA GLY A 26 -26.47 -8.39 -2.02
C GLY A 26 -24.98 -8.72 -2.21
N LEU A 27 -24.23 -7.99 -3.04
CA LEU A 27 -22.81 -8.23 -3.25
C LEU A 27 -21.96 -7.71 -2.06
N LYS A 28 -21.63 -8.60 -1.14
CA LYS A 28 -20.92 -8.26 0.12
C LYS A 28 -19.50 -8.80 0.23
N SER A 29 -19.14 -9.84 -0.52
CA SER A 29 -17.81 -10.45 -0.40
C SER A 29 -16.72 -9.55 -1.01
N ALA A 30 -15.54 -9.52 -0.37
CA ALA A 30 -14.39 -8.76 -0.88
C ALA A 30 -13.96 -9.24 -2.28
N GLU A 31 -14.01 -10.56 -2.51
CA GLU A 31 -13.77 -11.16 -3.82
C GLU A 31 -14.77 -10.71 -4.86
N GLY A 32 -16.08 -10.81 -4.55
CA GLY A 32 -17.14 -10.45 -5.48
C GLY A 32 -17.07 -8.97 -5.87
N ARG A 33 -16.79 -8.09 -4.89
CA ARG A 33 -16.61 -6.66 -5.14
C ARG A 33 -15.41 -6.36 -6.02
N LEU A 34 -14.26 -7.00 -5.80
CA LEU A 34 -13.09 -6.81 -6.65
C LEU A 34 -13.34 -7.30 -8.08
N LYS A 35 -13.93 -8.49 -8.24
CA LYS A 35 -14.30 -9.03 -9.56
C LYS A 35 -15.27 -8.11 -10.30
N PHE A 36 -16.29 -7.59 -9.61
CA PHE A 36 -17.24 -6.65 -10.20
C PHE A 36 -16.59 -5.30 -10.56
N TYR A 37 -15.75 -4.77 -9.67
CA TYR A 37 -15.01 -3.54 -9.92
C TYR A 37 -14.14 -3.65 -11.18
N ALA A 38 -13.43 -4.77 -11.33
CA ALA A 38 -12.55 -5.04 -12.47
C ALA A 38 -13.28 -5.29 -13.80
N GLN A 39 -14.62 -5.30 -13.81
CA GLN A 39 -15.43 -5.28 -15.03
C GLN A 39 -15.67 -3.84 -15.55
N HIS A 40 -15.49 -2.83 -14.69
CA HIS A 40 -15.82 -1.43 -14.98
C HIS A 40 -14.59 -0.54 -15.06
N PHE A 41 -13.54 -0.87 -14.31
CA PHE A 41 -12.25 -0.17 -14.31
C PHE A 41 -11.12 -1.14 -14.58
N ASN A 42 -10.03 -0.64 -15.17
CA ASN A 42 -8.82 -1.42 -15.47
C ASN A 42 -7.64 -1.07 -14.54
N THR A 43 -7.86 -0.22 -13.55
CA THR A 43 -6.86 0.12 -12.53
C THR A 43 -7.52 0.47 -11.20
N VAL A 44 -6.78 0.35 -10.10
CA VAL A 44 -7.19 0.81 -8.77
C VAL A 44 -5.98 1.18 -7.92
N GLU A 45 -6.13 2.15 -7.02
CA GLU A 45 -5.18 2.37 -5.93
C GLU A 45 -5.60 1.56 -4.68
N VAL A 46 -4.63 0.84 -4.09
CA VAL A 46 -4.81 0.03 -2.88
C VAL A 46 -4.39 0.83 -1.65
N ASP A 47 -5.29 1.63 -1.11
CA ASP A 47 -5.03 2.49 0.05
C ASP A 47 -4.98 1.72 1.39
N SER A 48 -5.53 0.51 1.45
CA SER A 48 -5.54 -0.29 2.68
C SER A 48 -4.12 -0.59 3.19
N THR A 49 -3.16 -0.63 2.28
CA THR A 49 -1.74 -0.89 2.57
C THR A 49 -1.05 0.27 3.29
N PHE A 50 -1.61 1.48 3.26
CA PHE A 50 -1.18 2.60 4.11
C PHE A 50 -1.36 2.30 5.59
N TYR A 51 -2.44 1.59 5.95
CA TYR A 51 -2.84 1.36 7.34
C TYR A 51 -2.24 0.09 7.96
N ALA A 52 -1.83 -0.87 7.12
CA ALA A 52 -1.22 -2.12 7.53
C ALA A 52 -0.39 -2.71 6.38
N LEU A 53 0.73 -3.35 6.70
CA LEU A 53 1.50 -4.09 5.71
C LEU A 53 0.62 -5.15 5.03
N PRO A 54 0.61 -5.23 3.68
CA PRO A 54 -0.15 -6.27 2.98
C PRO A 54 0.42 -7.64 3.32
N ALA A 55 -0.47 -8.63 3.46
CA ALA A 55 -0.06 -10.02 3.39
C ALA A 55 0.20 -10.39 1.92
N ARG A 56 1.29 -11.12 1.63
CA ARG A 56 1.59 -11.65 0.28
C ARG A 56 0.38 -12.39 -0.33
N ARG A 57 -0.34 -13.17 0.50
CA ARG A 57 -1.55 -13.88 0.09
C ARG A 57 -2.65 -12.95 -0.45
N ASN A 58 -2.77 -11.73 0.09
CA ASN A 58 -3.75 -10.78 -0.42
C ASN A 58 -3.38 -10.29 -1.82
N ALA A 59 -2.09 -10.01 -2.07
CA ALA A 59 -1.59 -9.64 -3.38
C ALA A 59 -1.78 -10.76 -4.42
N GLU A 60 -1.53 -12.02 -4.04
CA GLU A 60 -1.85 -13.19 -4.87
C GLU A 60 -3.33 -13.23 -5.24
N LEU A 61 -4.22 -13.12 -4.25
CA LEU A 61 -5.65 -13.14 -4.46
C LEU A 61 -6.12 -11.96 -5.32
N TRP A 62 -5.53 -10.78 -5.17
CA TRP A 62 -5.84 -9.62 -6.04
C TRP A 62 -5.46 -9.89 -7.49
N ALA A 63 -4.27 -10.46 -7.73
CA ALA A 63 -3.82 -10.85 -9.05
C ALA A 63 -4.73 -11.92 -9.67
N GLU A 64 -5.14 -12.92 -8.91
CA GLU A 64 -6.00 -14.02 -9.37
C GLU A 64 -7.44 -13.57 -9.71
N ARG A 65 -7.94 -12.54 -9.01
CA ARG A 65 -9.35 -12.11 -9.10
C ARG A 65 -9.61 -11.02 -10.14
N THR A 66 -8.60 -10.62 -10.92
CA THR A 66 -8.70 -9.52 -11.89
C THR A 66 -8.24 -9.95 -13.29
N PRO A 67 -8.69 -9.29 -14.37
CA PRO A 67 -8.21 -9.53 -15.73
C PRO A 67 -6.68 -9.37 -15.87
N PRO A 68 -6.02 -10.00 -16.86
CA PRO A 68 -4.57 -9.93 -17.04
C PRO A 68 -4.02 -8.51 -17.17
N ASP A 69 -4.78 -7.60 -17.78
CA ASP A 69 -4.42 -6.20 -18.04
C ASP A 69 -4.81 -5.25 -16.90
N PHE A 70 -5.36 -5.75 -15.78
CA PHE A 70 -5.73 -4.91 -14.64
C PHE A 70 -4.50 -4.51 -13.81
N ILE A 71 -4.37 -3.22 -13.51
CA ILE A 71 -3.22 -2.66 -12.79
C ILE A 71 -3.59 -2.24 -11.36
N PHE A 72 -2.71 -2.56 -10.42
CA PHE A 72 -2.80 -2.10 -9.03
C PHE A 72 -1.71 -1.07 -8.76
N HIS A 73 -2.11 0.13 -8.35
CA HIS A 73 -1.22 1.09 -7.71
C HIS A 73 -1.28 0.86 -6.20
N ILE A 74 -0.14 0.87 -5.51
CA ILE A 74 -0.06 0.50 -4.09
C ILE A 74 0.38 1.70 -3.29
N LYS A 75 -0.40 2.10 -2.28
CA LYS A 75 0.01 3.14 -1.35
C LYS A 75 1.03 2.59 -0.36
N ALA A 76 2.18 3.25 -0.22
CA ALA A 76 3.20 2.81 0.70
C ALA A 76 2.65 2.79 2.14
N PHE A 77 3.06 1.78 2.92
CA PHE A 77 2.70 1.67 4.33
C PHE A 77 3.09 2.94 5.09
N GLY A 78 2.21 3.44 5.97
CA GLY A 78 2.38 4.74 6.65
C GLY A 78 3.74 4.89 7.35
N LEU A 79 4.28 3.80 7.90
CA LEU A 79 5.60 3.80 8.53
C LEU A 79 6.72 4.17 7.53
N LEU A 80 6.58 3.77 6.27
CA LEU A 80 7.54 4.01 5.18
C LEU A 80 7.41 5.43 4.60
N THR A 81 6.29 6.12 4.84
CA THR A 81 6.05 7.52 4.45
C THR A 81 6.23 8.50 5.60
N GLN A 82 6.86 8.08 6.71
CA GLN A 82 7.10 8.88 7.92
C GLN A 82 5.82 9.35 8.65
N HIS A 83 4.70 8.69 8.40
CA HIS A 83 3.49 8.88 9.20
C HIS A 83 3.58 8.08 10.50
N SER A 84 2.90 8.59 11.54
CA SER A 84 2.69 7.82 12.76
C SER A 84 1.75 6.64 12.49
N VAL A 85 2.14 5.44 12.91
CA VAL A 85 1.32 4.23 12.79
C VAL A 85 0.97 3.65 14.15
N GLU A 86 -0.17 2.99 14.26
CA GLU A 86 -0.54 2.27 15.48
C GLU A 86 0.38 1.07 15.71
N VAL A 87 1.04 1.00 16.88
CA VAL A 87 1.93 -0.13 17.23
C VAL A 87 1.18 -1.47 17.18
N ALA A 88 -0.12 -1.46 17.53
CA ALA A 88 -0.98 -2.63 17.47
C ALA A 88 -1.21 -3.17 16.04
N ARG A 89 -0.99 -2.36 15.00
CA ARG A 89 -1.16 -2.76 13.59
C ARG A 89 0.14 -3.23 12.93
N LEU A 90 1.27 -3.09 13.62
CA LEU A 90 2.52 -3.67 13.14
C LEU A 90 2.42 -5.20 13.13
N PRO A 91 3.01 -5.87 12.12
CA PRO A 91 3.25 -7.30 12.19
C PRO A 91 3.91 -7.67 13.52
N ARG A 92 3.52 -8.83 14.05
CA ARG A 92 3.99 -9.34 15.35
C ARG A 92 5.51 -9.27 15.47
N LEU A 93 6.22 -9.69 14.42
CA LEU A 93 7.68 -9.67 14.36
C LEU A 93 8.25 -8.27 14.61
N LEU A 94 7.80 -7.25 13.86
CA LEU A 94 8.25 -5.87 14.04
C LEU A 94 7.95 -5.36 15.44
N ARG A 95 6.77 -5.66 15.98
CA ARG A 95 6.37 -5.24 17.33
C ARG A 95 7.24 -5.88 18.42
N GLU A 96 7.61 -7.14 18.27
CA GLU A 96 8.48 -7.88 19.21
C GLU A 96 9.94 -7.44 19.14
N MET A 97 10.38 -6.85 18.02
CA MET A 97 11.71 -6.27 17.88
C MET A 97 11.79 -4.81 18.37
N LEU A 98 10.65 -4.14 18.62
CA LEU A 98 10.66 -2.78 19.16
C LEU A 98 11.29 -2.76 20.56
N PRO A 99 12.09 -1.72 20.87
CA PRO A 99 12.49 -1.37 22.23
C PRO A 99 11.26 -1.27 23.17
N PRO A 100 11.37 -1.64 24.46
CA PRO A 100 10.24 -1.64 25.38
C PRO A 100 9.48 -0.31 25.44
N ASP A 101 10.20 0.81 25.50
CA ASP A 101 9.64 2.17 25.53
C ASP A 101 8.81 2.49 24.28
N LYS A 102 9.23 2.00 23.10
CA LYS A 102 8.50 2.17 21.84
C LYS A 102 7.35 1.19 21.66
N ARG A 103 7.44 0.00 22.26
CA ARG A 103 6.41 -1.06 22.17
C ARG A 103 5.14 -0.71 22.92
N GLU A 104 5.26 0.06 24.00
CA GLU A 104 4.13 0.51 24.82
C GLU A 104 3.42 1.74 24.26
N LEU A 105 4.00 2.40 23.24
CA LEU A 105 3.38 3.54 22.59
C LEU A 105 2.10 3.13 21.85
N ARG A 106 1.10 4.00 21.88
CA ARG A 106 -0.05 3.88 20.98
C ARG A 106 0.37 4.07 19.52
N LEU A 107 1.15 5.12 19.26
CA LEU A 107 1.59 5.53 17.94
C LEU A 107 3.12 5.53 17.85
N LEU A 108 3.65 4.88 16.83
CA LEU A 108 5.06 4.89 16.48
C LEU A 108 5.29 5.85 15.33
N LYS A 109 6.08 6.91 15.56
CA LYS A 109 6.49 7.87 14.53
C LYS A 109 7.88 7.55 13.98
N ASP A 110 8.84 7.39 14.88
CA ASP A 110 10.25 7.19 14.53
C ASP A 110 10.70 5.76 14.89
N PRO A 111 10.56 4.78 13.98
CA PRO A 111 11.05 3.43 14.20
C PRO A 111 12.59 3.40 14.17
N PRO A 112 13.23 2.48 14.93
CA PRO A 112 14.64 2.12 14.70
C PRO A 112 14.87 1.73 13.23
N ALA A 113 16.07 2.00 12.69
CA ALA A 113 16.40 1.74 11.29
C ALA A 113 16.15 0.28 10.89
N GLU A 114 16.55 -0.67 11.73
CA GLU A 114 16.34 -2.11 11.50
C GLU A 114 14.86 -2.49 11.35
N ILE A 115 13.97 -1.86 12.13
CA ILE A 115 12.52 -2.09 12.05
C ILE A 115 11.97 -1.51 10.75
N ARG A 116 12.45 -0.34 10.34
CA ARG A 116 12.06 0.29 9.07
C ARG A 116 12.54 -0.53 7.88
N ASP A 117 13.79 -0.98 7.89
CA ASP A 117 14.38 -1.76 6.81
C ASP A 117 13.69 -3.12 6.66
N LEU A 118 13.38 -3.79 7.77
CA LEU A 118 12.57 -5.01 7.74
C LEU A 118 11.14 -4.75 7.27
N ALA A 119 10.52 -3.62 7.64
CA ALA A 119 9.21 -3.24 7.12
C ALA A 119 9.25 -3.01 5.60
N PHE A 120 10.32 -2.43 5.06
CA PHE A 120 10.54 -2.31 3.61
C PHE A 120 10.65 -3.69 2.95
N GLN A 121 11.44 -4.61 3.51
CA GLN A 121 11.58 -5.97 2.98
C GLN A 121 10.23 -6.71 2.97
N MET A 122 9.51 -6.69 4.08
CA MET A 122 8.19 -7.31 4.19
C MET A 122 7.18 -6.70 3.21
N PHE A 123 7.21 -5.37 3.04
CA PHE A 123 6.38 -4.69 2.06
C PHE A 123 6.74 -5.13 0.64
N ALA A 124 8.03 -5.15 0.31
CA ALA A 124 8.50 -5.52 -1.02
C ALA A 124 8.11 -6.96 -1.39
N ASP A 125 8.33 -7.91 -0.47
CA ASP A 125 7.98 -9.32 -0.64
C ASP A 125 6.47 -9.53 -0.80
N ALA A 126 5.67 -8.72 -0.13
CA ALA A 126 4.22 -8.79 -0.23
C ALA A 126 3.70 -8.33 -1.59
N LEU A 127 4.43 -7.46 -2.30
CA LEU A 127 4.04 -6.97 -3.63
C LEU A 127 4.56 -7.84 -4.79
N LEU A 128 5.49 -8.75 -4.51
CA LEU A 128 6.09 -9.61 -5.52
C LEU A 128 5.06 -10.35 -6.41
N PRO A 129 3.95 -10.91 -5.88
CA PRO A 129 2.94 -11.55 -6.72
C PRO A 129 2.29 -10.62 -7.76
N LEU A 130 2.12 -9.32 -7.45
CA LEU A 130 1.60 -8.36 -8.42
C LEU A 130 2.65 -8.02 -9.47
N TYR A 131 3.90 -7.85 -9.04
CA TYR A 131 5.02 -7.56 -9.93
C TYR A 131 5.27 -8.70 -10.92
N GLU A 132 5.40 -9.94 -10.44
CA GLU A 132 5.63 -11.13 -11.27
C GLU A 132 4.51 -11.38 -12.28
N LYS A 133 3.28 -10.94 -11.96
CA LYS A 133 2.12 -11.05 -12.86
C LYS A 133 1.95 -9.86 -13.80
N GLY A 134 2.85 -8.87 -13.75
CA GLY A 134 2.76 -7.65 -14.57
C GLY A 134 1.59 -6.74 -14.19
N LYS A 135 1.08 -6.86 -12.95
CA LYS A 135 -0.09 -6.13 -12.44
C LYS A 135 0.25 -5.05 -11.44
N LEU A 136 1.52 -4.88 -11.08
CA LEU A 136 1.97 -3.78 -10.24
C LEU A 136 2.22 -2.54 -11.12
N GLY A 137 1.50 -1.46 -10.84
CA GLY A 137 1.67 -0.16 -11.50
C GLY A 137 2.78 0.67 -10.85
N VAL A 138 2.41 1.49 -9.87
CA VAL A 138 3.37 2.27 -9.07
C VAL A 138 3.19 2.00 -7.58
N VAL A 139 4.26 2.15 -6.80
CA VAL A 139 4.18 2.32 -5.35
C VAL A 139 4.17 3.81 -5.05
N LEU A 140 3.04 4.31 -4.55
CA LEU A 140 2.83 5.70 -4.19
C LEU A 140 3.38 5.99 -2.79
N PHE A 141 4.39 6.84 -2.71
CA PHE A 141 4.84 7.47 -1.47
C PHE A 141 4.21 8.86 -1.35
N GLN A 142 3.06 8.91 -0.70
CA GLN A 142 2.44 10.16 -0.26
C GLN A 142 3.04 10.55 1.09
N PHE A 143 3.82 11.62 1.11
CA PHE A 143 4.44 12.14 2.33
C PHE A 143 3.53 13.14 3.06
N PRO A 144 3.69 13.30 4.37
CA PRO A 144 2.93 14.27 5.15
C PRO A 144 3.42 15.71 4.89
N PRO A 145 2.61 16.75 5.19
CA PRO A 145 2.98 18.15 4.96
C PRO A 145 4.26 18.64 5.68
N PHE A 146 4.70 17.91 6.71
CA PHE A 146 5.94 18.21 7.43
C PHE A 146 7.19 17.60 6.77
N PHE A 147 7.04 16.79 5.71
CA PHE A 147 8.13 16.31 4.88
C PHE A 147 8.53 17.40 3.87
N VAL A 148 9.40 18.30 4.33
CA VAL A 148 9.82 19.47 3.55
C VAL A 148 11.19 19.27 2.89
N PRO A 149 11.54 19.97 1.81
CA PRO A 149 12.83 19.82 1.12
C PRO A 149 14.03 20.14 2.03
N ARG A 150 14.81 19.12 2.38
CA ARG A 150 16.05 19.19 3.17
C ARG A 150 16.98 18.04 2.76
N PRO A 151 18.29 18.10 3.06
CA PRO A 151 19.23 17.01 2.76
C PRO A 151 18.76 15.65 3.30
N GLU A 152 18.19 15.62 4.50
CA GLU A 152 17.67 14.40 5.13
C GLU A 152 16.48 13.82 4.36
N SER A 153 15.58 14.68 3.85
CA SER A 153 14.44 14.29 3.03
C SER A 153 14.89 13.68 1.70
N LEU A 154 15.90 14.27 1.05
CA LEU A 154 16.50 13.74 -0.17
C LEU A 154 17.16 12.38 0.07
N ASN A 155 17.95 12.26 1.15
CA ASN A 155 18.56 11.00 1.55
C ASN A 155 17.51 9.91 1.80
N TYR A 156 16.36 10.27 2.38
CA TYR A 156 15.27 9.34 2.59
C TYR A 156 14.58 8.91 1.29
N LEU A 157 14.37 9.82 0.33
CA LEU A 157 13.85 9.48 -0.99
C LEU A 157 14.78 8.52 -1.74
N GLU A 158 16.10 8.75 -1.66
CA GLU A 158 17.09 7.81 -2.20
C GLU A 158 17.06 6.46 -1.49
N GLN A 159 16.84 6.43 -0.17
CA GLN A 159 16.64 5.18 0.57
C GLN A 159 15.41 4.44 0.05
N CYS A 160 14.26 5.12 -0.12
CA CYS A 160 13.05 4.50 -0.68
C CYS A 160 13.31 3.88 -2.06
N GLN A 161 14.01 4.60 -2.93
CA GLN A 161 14.39 4.10 -4.26
C GLN A 161 15.29 2.87 -4.18
N LYS A 162 16.28 2.86 -3.28
CA LYS A 162 17.19 1.71 -3.07
C LYS A 162 16.43 0.49 -2.52
N MET A 163 15.56 0.69 -1.53
CA MET A 163 14.84 -0.40 -0.87
C MET A 163 13.77 -1.05 -1.76
N LEU A 164 13.24 -0.31 -2.75
CA LEU A 164 12.22 -0.79 -3.69
C LEU A 164 12.69 -0.69 -5.14
N ALA A 165 13.98 -0.96 -5.40
CA ALA A 165 14.61 -0.76 -6.71
C ALA A 165 13.94 -1.49 -7.89
N HIS A 166 13.18 -2.55 -7.62
CA HIS A 166 12.46 -3.31 -8.63
C HIS A 166 11.10 -2.70 -9.03
N TYR A 167 10.58 -1.74 -8.25
CA TYR A 167 9.23 -1.23 -8.42
C TYR A 167 9.22 0.24 -8.89
N PRO A 168 8.34 0.60 -9.85
CA PRO A 168 8.12 1.98 -10.19
C PRO A 168 7.59 2.76 -8.98
N LEU A 169 8.20 3.90 -8.65
CA LEU A 169 7.78 4.74 -7.54
C LEU A 169 7.10 6.01 -8.05
N ALA A 170 6.06 6.45 -7.34
CA ALA A 170 5.47 7.77 -7.49
C ALA A 170 5.57 8.51 -6.15
N ILE A 171 5.95 9.78 -6.18
CA ILE A 171 6.12 10.60 -4.98
C ILE A 171 5.07 11.72 -4.99
N GLU A 172 4.39 11.90 -3.86
CA GLU A 172 3.41 12.97 -3.62
C GLU A 172 3.79 13.73 -2.33
N PHE A 173 3.67 15.06 -2.36
CA PHE A 173 4.08 15.99 -1.29
C PHE A 173 2.89 16.79 -0.76
#